data_AF-A0A661W9S6-F1
#
_entry.id   AF-A0A661W9S6-F1
#
_cell.length_a   1.000
_cell.length_b   1.000
_cell.length_c   1.000
_cell.angle_alpha   90.00
_cell.angle_beta   90.00
_cell.angle_gamma   90.00
#
_symmetry.space_group_name_H-M   'P 1'
#
loop_
_entity.id
_entity.type
_entity.pdbx_description
1 polymer ?
#
loop_
_entity_poly.entity_id
_entity_poly.type
_entity_poly.pdbx_seq_one_letter_code
_entity_poly.pdbx_strand_id
1 'polypeptide(L)'
;MRFNFRLYLKTIKFAFFKSEGTPAKLSPKRFFINLFIFLFWPAWMLSMRIAYLFDNLFYPDHQDQDIKEPVFIVGNFRSGTTFLHRLLTKDLHSTSFTSWELYLAPSVIGRKFYHWLMKINRAVGNPARWVIGLFNRIVEKEAYMHKIGLNEAEEDGQVFFQIWSSFHLLAFFPFPKLIKEYIYYDDQIPEEVKERDM
;
A
#
# COMPACT_ATOMS: atom_id res chain seq x y z
N MET A 1 11.31 8.80 -4.31
CA MET A 1 10.19 8.78 -3.34
C MET A 1 10.63 8.98 -1.86
N ARG A 2 10.22 10.08 -1.23
CA ARG A 2 10.44 10.36 0.21
C ARG A 2 9.14 10.36 1.02
N PHE A 3 9.22 10.11 2.33
CA PHE A 3 8.04 10.07 3.20
C PHE A 3 7.41 11.45 3.39
N ASN A 4 6.09 11.53 3.32
CA ASN A 4 5.32 12.77 3.50
C ASN A 4 5.14 13.11 4.99
N PHE A 5 6.20 13.54 5.66
CA PHE A 5 6.13 13.94 7.08
C PHE A 5 5.11 15.04 7.35
N ARG A 6 4.91 15.96 6.41
CA ARG A 6 3.95 17.07 6.56
C ARG A 6 2.51 16.56 6.64
N LEU A 7 2.09 15.70 5.71
CA LEU A 7 0.77 15.10 5.77
C LEU A 7 0.65 14.16 6.96
N TYR A 8 1.69 13.36 7.23
CA TYR A 8 1.74 12.45 8.37
C TYR A 8 1.44 13.13 9.71
N LEU A 9 2.17 14.21 10.03
CA LEU A 9 1.97 14.98 11.26
C LEU A 9 0.60 15.67 11.30
N LYS A 10 0.10 16.15 10.16
CA LYS A 10 -1.28 16.67 10.06
C LYS A 10 -2.30 15.58 10.35
N THR A 11 -2.12 14.38 9.82
CA THR A 11 -3.01 13.24 10.06
C THR A 11 -3.00 12.83 11.53
N ILE A 12 -1.84 12.78 12.20
CA ILE A 12 -1.74 12.57 13.66
C ILE A 12 -2.55 13.63 14.42
N LYS A 13 -2.34 14.91 14.08
CA LYS A 13 -3.06 16.02 14.73
C LYS A 13 -4.57 15.86 14.61
N PHE A 14 -5.06 15.50 13.42
CA PHE A 14 -6.49 15.25 13.22
C PHE A 14 -6.98 14.01 13.95
N ALA A 15 -6.22 12.92 13.90
CA ALA A 15 -6.57 11.64 14.49
C ALA A 15 -6.75 11.70 16.01
N PHE A 16 -5.91 12.47 16.72
CA PHE A 16 -5.96 12.54 18.19
C PHE A 16 -6.65 13.79 18.75
N PHE A 17 -6.61 14.93 18.03
CA PHE A 17 -7.07 16.21 18.60
C PHE A 17 -8.21 16.87 17.82
N LYS A 18 -8.50 16.44 16.58
CA LYS A 18 -9.60 17.02 15.77
C LYS A 18 -10.54 15.96 15.21
N SER A 19 -10.72 14.87 15.95
CA SER A 19 -11.62 13.77 15.55
C SER A 19 -13.10 14.04 15.84
N GLU A 20 -13.40 15.05 16.66
CA GLU A 20 -14.78 15.38 17.04
C GLU A 20 -15.59 15.86 15.82
N GLY A 21 -16.86 15.43 15.74
CA GLY A 21 -17.75 15.78 14.63
C GLY A 21 -17.40 15.12 13.28
N THR A 22 -16.45 14.18 13.25
CA THR A 22 -16.13 13.38 12.07
C THR A 22 -16.58 11.92 12.27
N PRO A 23 -16.72 11.11 11.20
CA PRO A 23 -16.82 9.65 11.32
C PRO A 23 -15.61 9.04 12.05
N ALA A 24 -14.57 9.85 12.28
CA ALA A 24 -13.33 9.47 12.90
C ALA A 24 -13.30 9.50 14.45
N LYS A 25 -14.44 9.58 15.15
CA LYS A 25 -14.49 9.83 16.61
C LYS A 25 -13.51 8.94 17.40
N LEU A 26 -12.72 9.56 18.26
CA LEU A 26 -11.69 8.89 19.05
C LEU A 26 -12.33 8.12 20.22
N SER A 27 -12.58 6.82 20.01
CA SER A 27 -12.87 5.86 21.07
C SER A 27 -11.57 5.26 21.61
N PRO A 28 -11.56 4.63 22.80
CA PRO A 28 -10.37 3.93 23.31
C PRO A 28 -9.83 2.90 22.32
N LYS A 29 -10.71 2.11 21.68
CA LYS A 29 -10.34 1.17 20.62
C LYS A 29 -9.59 1.88 19.48
N ARG A 30 -10.12 3.01 19.00
CA ARG A 30 -9.52 3.77 17.91
C ARG A 30 -8.21 4.43 18.31
N PHE A 31 -8.10 4.90 19.56
CA PHE A 31 -6.86 5.46 20.10
C PHE A 31 -5.71 4.47 19.99
N PHE A 32 -5.92 3.23 20.45
CA PHE A 32 -4.88 2.18 20.35
C PHE A 32 -4.59 1.76 18.91
N ILE A 33 -5.61 1.70 18.04
CA ILE A 33 -5.40 1.42 16.61
C ILE A 33 -4.55 2.53 15.95
N ASN A 34 -4.89 3.79 16.18
CA ASN A 34 -4.14 4.93 15.65
C ASN A 34 -2.71 4.91 16.18
N LEU A 35 -2.52 4.70 17.49
CA LEU A 35 -1.20 4.60 18.10
C LEU A 35 -0.37 3.50 17.46
N PHE A 36 -0.96 2.31 17.27
CA PHE A 36 -0.30 1.21 16.57
C PHE A 36 0.10 1.61 15.15
N ILE A 37 -0.83 2.14 14.34
CA ILE A 37 -0.54 2.53 12.95
C ILE A 37 0.58 3.58 12.88
N PHE A 38 0.52 4.62 13.71
CA PHE A 38 1.53 5.70 13.69
C PHE A 38 2.89 5.29 14.28
N LEU A 39 2.98 4.23 15.07
CA LEU A 39 4.28 3.69 15.50
C LEU A 39 4.81 2.66 14.50
N PHE A 40 3.93 1.81 14.02
CA PHE A 40 4.27 0.72 13.12
C PHE A 40 4.66 1.22 11.73
N TRP A 41 3.91 2.17 11.16
CA TRP A 41 4.10 2.57 9.76
C TRP A 41 5.48 3.16 9.46
N PRO A 42 6.03 4.10 10.25
CA PRO A 42 7.38 4.61 10.00
C PRO A 42 8.45 3.52 10.13
N ALA A 43 8.30 2.60 11.09
CA ALA A 43 9.21 1.46 11.26
C ALA A 43 9.14 0.50 10.07
N TRP A 44 7.92 0.22 9.59
CA TRP A 44 7.66 -0.58 8.40
C TRP A 44 8.27 0.08 7.14
N MET A 45 8.12 1.39 6.99
CA MET A 45 8.74 2.09 5.86
C MET A 45 10.27 2.08 5.94
N LEU A 46 10.84 2.22 7.14
CA LEU A 46 12.28 2.15 7.33
C LEU A 46 12.82 0.78 6.93
N SER A 47 12.13 -0.31 7.27
CA SER A 47 12.53 -1.66 6.87
C SER A 47 12.51 -1.82 5.34
N MET A 48 11.51 -1.26 4.65
CA MET A 48 11.44 -1.25 3.18
C MET A 48 12.59 -0.46 2.56
N ARG A 49 12.96 0.70 3.13
CA ARG A 49 14.11 1.49 2.67
C ARG A 49 15.43 0.75 2.85
N ILE A 50 15.60 0.04 3.96
CA ILE A 50 16.77 -0.82 4.18
C ILE A 50 16.81 -1.94 3.13
N ALA A 51 15.66 -2.53 2.80
CA ALA A 51 15.60 -3.56 1.77
C ALA A 51 15.97 -3.01 0.37
N TYR A 52 15.52 -1.81 0.01
CA TYR A 52 15.96 -1.15 -1.24
C TYR A 52 17.45 -0.81 -1.26
N LEU A 53 18.01 -0.40 -0.11
CA LEU A 53 19.46 -0.20 0.00
C LEU A 53 20.21 -1.50 -0.30
N PHE A 54 19.72 -2.62 0.23
CA PHE A 54 20.31 -3.92 -0.08
C PHE A 54 20.06 -4.36 -1.53
N ASP A 55 18.92 -4.02 -2.14
CA ASP A 55 18.69 -4.28 -3.57
C ASP A 55 19.73 -3.57 -4.44
N ASN A 56 20.04 -2.30 -4.13
CA ASN A 56 21.09 -1.55 -4.82
C ASN A 56 22.47 -2.20 -4.66
N LEU A 57 22.73 -2.88 -3.54
CA LEU A 57 24.02 -3.51 -3.27
C LEU A 57 24.16 -4.91 -3.89
N PHE A 58 23.12 -5.73 -3.80
CA PHE A 58 23.17 -7.15 -4.19
C PHE A 58 22.48 -7.47 -5.52
N TYR A 59 21.61 -6.59 -6.01
CA TYR A 59 20.84 -6.76 -7.24
C TYR A 59 20.82 -5.47 -8.07
N PRO A 60 21.97 -4.81 -8.33
CA PRO A 60 21.99 -3.49 -8.99
C PRO A 60 21.31 -3.49 -10.37
N ASP A 61 21.32 -4.62 -11.07
CA ASP A 61 20.69 -4.83 -12.39
C ASP A 61 19.18 -4.49 -12.42
N HIS A 62 18.50 -4.37 -11.27
CA HIS A 62 17.11 -3.92 -11.22
C HIS A 62 16.92 -2.49 -11.73
N GLN A 63 17.96 -1.65 -11.69
CA GLN A 63 17.93 -0.27 -12.19
C GLN A 63 18.00 -0.20 -13.72
N ASP A 64 18.63 -1.20 -14.35
CA ASP A 64 18.85 -1.27 -15.80
C ASP A 64 17.79 -2.13 -16.51
N GLN A 65 16.69 -2.47 -15.83
CA GLN A 65 15.61 -3.25 -16.43
C GLN A 65 14.84 -2.41 -17.47
N ASP A 66 14.85 -2.90 -18.71
CA ASP A 66 14.10 -2.29 -19.80
C ASP A 66 12.60 -2.62 -19.68
N ILE A 67 11.79 -1.60 -19.36
CA ILE A 67 10.33 -1.72 -19.27
C ILE A 67 9.73 -1.46 -20.66
N LYS A 68 9.47 -2.54 -21.39
CA LYS A 68 8.91 -2.50 -22.74
C LYS A 68 7.39 -2.35 -22.70
N GLU A 69 6.88 -1.34 -23.41
CA GLU A 69 5.44 -1.15 -23.70
C GLU A 69 4.53 -1.20 -22.45
N PRO A 70 4.77 -0.36 -21.41
CA PRO A 70 3.92 -0.36 -20.22
C PRO A 70 2.50 0.10 -20.57
N VAL A 71 1.50 -0.63 -20.04
CA VAL A 71 0.08 -0.30 -20.21
C VAL A 71 -0.44 0.33 -18.93
N PHE A 72 -0.91 1.58 -19.03
CA PHE A 72 -1.56 2.28 -17.92
C PHE A 72 -3.08 2.28 -18.10
N ILE A 73 -3.80 1.85 -17.07
CA ILE A 73 -5.28 1.88 -17.04
C ILE A 73 -5.69 3.03 -16.13
N VAL A 74 -6.20 4.11 -16.73
CA VAL A 74 -6.66 5.30 -15.99
C VAL A 74 -8.16 5.48 -16.22
N GLY A 75 -8.90 5.75 -15.15
CA GLY A 75 -10.33 6.02 -15.25
C GLY A 75 -10.97 6.27 -13.89
N ASN A 76 -12.17 6.85 -13.90
CA ASN A 76 -12.93 7.10 -12.68
C ASN A 76 -13.32 5.79 -11.99
N PHE A 77 -13.52 5.84 -10.67
CA PHE A 77 -14.10 4.71 -9.95
C PHE A 77 -15.42 4.26 -10.59
N ARG A 78 -15.64 2.95 -10.63
CA ARG A 78 -16.85 2.31 -11.22
C ARG A 78 -16.99 2.42 -12.74
N SER A 79 -15.91 2.68 -13.47
CA SER A 79 -15.87 2.67 -14.95
C SER A 79 -15.47 1.32 -15.58
N GLY A 80 -15.25 0.27 -14.77
CA GLY A 80 -14.86 -1.05 -15.26
C GLY A 80 -13.35 -1.28 -15.39
N THR A 81 -12.51 -0.33 -14.96
CA THR A 81 -11.04 -0.43 -14.96
C THR A 81 -10.53 -1.68 -14.24
N THR A 82 -11.09 -2.04 -13.07
CA THR A 82 -10.72 -3.26 -12.34
C THR A 82 -11.00 -4.53 -13.14
N PHE A 83 -12.09 -4.57 -13.92
CA PHE A 83 -12.40 -5.72 -14.76
C PHE A 83 -11.40 -5.84 -15.91
N LEU A 84 -11.09 -4.72 -16.58
CA LEU A 84 -10.09 -4.67 -17.63
C LEU A 84 -8.71 -5.07 -17.11
N HIS A 85 -8.29 -4.52 -15.96
CA HIS A 85 -7.02 -4.85 -15.32
C HIS A 85 -6.90 -6.36 -15.09
N ARG A 86 -7.93 -6.98 -14.48
CA ARG A 86 -7.96 -8.43 -14.26
C ARG A 86 -7.98 -9.27 -15.53
N LEU A 87 -8.52 -8.74 -16.62
CA LEU A 87 -8.51 -9.42 -17.91
C LEU A 87 -7.10 -9.43 -18.49
N LEU A 88 -6.40 -8.30 -18.45
CA LEU A 88 -5.03 -8.18 -18.95
C LEU A 88 -4.05 -9.05 -18.14
N THR A 89 -4.20 -9.10 -16.82
CA THR A 89 -3.32 -9.90 -15.94
C THR A 89 -3.47 -11.41 -16.12
N LYS A 90 -4.39 -11.88 -16.97
CA LYS A 90 -4.45 -13.29 -17.37
C LYS A 90 -3.41 -13.64 -18.44
N ASP A 91 -2.87 -12.65 -19.13
CA ASP A 91 -1.77 -12.86 -20.06
C ASP A 91 -0.47 -13.15 -19.30
N LEU A 92 0.10 -14.33 -19.54
CA LEU A 92 1.34 -14.79 -18.90
C LEU A 92 2.58 -14.01 -19.36
N HIS A 93 2.47 -13.25 -20.45
CA HIS A 93 3.53 -12.36 -20.92
C HIS A 93 3.51 -10.98 -20.25
N SER A 94 2.47 -10.68 -19.47
CA SER A 94 2.32 -9.43 -18.73
C SER A 94 2.65 -9.60 -17.25
N THR A 95 3.00 -8.49 -16.59
CA THR A 95 3.13 -8.45 -15.13
C THR A 95 2.40 -7.24 -14.57
N SER A 96 1.93 -7.36 -13.32
CA SER A 96 1.28 -6.30 -12.56
C SER A 96 1.69 -6.40 -11.10
N PHE A 97 1.48 -5.34 -10.32
CA PHE A 97 1.63 -5.43 -8.88
C PHE A 97 0.61 -6.41 -8.30
N THR A 98 1.07 -7.37 -7.49
CA THR A 98 0.18 -8.10 -6.60
C THR A 98 0.13 -7.45 -5.22
N SER A 99 -0.98 -7.57 -4.49
CA SER A 99 -1.16 -6.90 -3.20
C SER A 99 -0.01 -7.22 -2.21
N TRP A 100 0.44 -8.48 -2.11
CA TRP A 100 1.52 -8.85 -1.19
C TRP A 100 2.87 -8.27 -1.60
N GLU A 101 3.17 -8.22 -2.89
CA GLU A 101 4.39 -7.56 -3.39
C GLU A 101 4.34 -6.09 -3.06
N LEU A 102 3.18 -5.45 -3.23
CA LEU A 102 3.03 -4.03 -3.00
C LEU A 102 3.10 -3.66 -1.51
N TYR A 103 2.39 -4.39 -0.63
CA TYR A 103 2.32 -4.03 0.79
C TYR A 103 3.45 -4.62 1.64
N LEU A 104 3.91 -5.85 1.32
CA LEU A 104 4.86 -6.59 2.16
C LEU A 104 6.28 -6.57 1.61
N ALA A 105 6.44 -6.61 0.28
CA ALA A 105 7.71 -6.97 -0.33
C ALA A 105 7.97 -6.28 -1.68
N PRO A 106 8.02 -4.94 -1.74
CA PRO A 106 8.20 -4.26 -3.02
C PRO A 106 9.65 -4.29 -3.51
N SER A 107 10.60 -4.68 -2.66
CA SER A 107 12.01 -4.90 -2.97
C SER A 107 12.30 -6.35 -3.39
N VAL A 108 13.30 -6.56 -4.24
CA VAL A 108 13.77 -7.89 -4.67
C VAL A 108 14.17 -8.74 -3.46
N ILE A 109 14.93 -8.16 -2.53
CA ILE A 109 15.33 -8.82 -1.28
C ILE A 109 14.15 -9.06 -0.38
N GLY A 110 13.20 -8.13 -0.29
CA GLY A 110 11.95 -8.35 0.42
C GLY A 110 11.23 -9.58 -0.11
N ARG A 111 11.05 -9.69 -1.43
CA ARG A 111 10.38 -10.85 -2.06
C ARG A 111 11.12 -12.15 -1.74
N LYS A 112 12.45 -12.15 -1.91
CA LYS A 112 13.30 -13.32 -1.59
C LYS A 112 13.21 -13.72 -0.12
N PHE A 113 13.23 -12.75 0.79
CA PHE A 113 13.09 -12.97 2.23
C PHE A 113 11.74 -13.61 2.57
N TYR A 114 10.63 -13.07 2.07
CA TYR A 114 9.31 -13.64 2.31
C TYR A 114 9.14 -15.02 1.69
N HIS A 115 9.70 -15.25 0.49
CA HIS A 115 9.71 -16.58 -0.12
C HIS A 115 10.49 -17.60 0.73
N TRP A 116 11.65 -17.21 1.24
CA TRP A 116 12.44 -18.03 2.16
C TRP A 116 11.69 -18.31 3.46
N LEU A 117 11.07 -17.30 4.06
CA LEU A 117 10.24 -17.45 5.26
C LEU A 117 9.07 -18.41 5.02
N MET A 118 8.42 -18.34 3.86
CA MET A 118 7.34 -19.25 3.50
C MET A 118 7.81 -20.69 3.27
N LYS A 119 9.04 -20.91 2.79
CA LYS A 119 9.65 -22.25 2.72
C LYS A 119 9.87 -22.84 4.10
N ILE A 120 10.40 -22.05 5.04
CA ILE A 120 10.58 -22.47 6.44
C ILE A 120 9.23 -22.78 7.08
N ASN A 121 8.26 -21.88 6.92
CA ASN A 121 6.91 -22.07 7.43
C ASN A 121 6.32 -23.40 6.94
N ARG A 122 6.49 -23.76 5.66
CA ARG A 122 6.05 -25.08 5.13
C ARG A 122 6.80 -26.24 5.77
N ALA A 123 8.11 -26.11 6.03
CA ALA A 123 8.90 -27.13 6.69
C ALA A 123 8.47 -27.40 8.14
N VAL A 124 7.95 -26.38 8.85
CA VAL A 124 7.48 -26.48 10.25
C VAL A 124 5.95 -26.74 10.33
N GLY A 125 5.33 -27.26 9.26
CA GLY A 125 3.91 -27.64 9.28
C GLY A 125 2.92 -26.52 8.95
N ASN A 126 3.38 -25.41 8.37
CA ASN A 126 2.59 -24.29 7.82
C ASN A 126 1.69 -23.55 8.83
N PRO A 127 2.21 -23.07 9.98
CA PRO A 127 1.44 -22.27 10.94
C PRO A 127 0.87 -20.98 10.35
N ALA A 128 1.53 -20.36 9.36
CA ALA A 128 1.02 -19.15 8.70
C ALA A 128 -0.34 -19.36 8.02
N ARG A 129 -0.70 -20.61 7.68
CA ARG A 129 -2.02 -20.93 7.12
C ARG A 129 -3.17 -20.52 8.04
N TRP A 130 -2.98 -20.62 9.35
CA TRP A 130 -3.98 -20.18 10.32
C TRP A 130 -4.18 -18.67 10.30
N VAL A 131 -3.08 -17.92 10.27
CA VAL A 131 -3.11 -16.45 10.24
C VAL A 131 -3.73 -15.96 8.93
N ILE A 132 -3.32 -16.54 7.79
CA ILE A 132 -3.89 -16.23 6.48
C ILE A 132 -5.38 -16.60 6.44
N GLY A 133 -5.77 -17.74 7.03
CA GLY A 133 -7.18 -18.14 7.11
C GLY A 133 -8.04 -17.19 7.95
N LEU A 134 -7.50 -16.67 9.05
CA LEU A 134 -8.16 -15.65 9.86
C LEU A 134 -8.31 -14.33 9.09
N PHE A 135 -7.24 -13.90 8.42
CA PHE A 135 -7.24 -12.71 7.58
C PHE A 135 -8.28 -12.81 6.46
N ASN A 136 -8.29 -13.93 5.72
CA ASN A 136 -9.25 -14.17 4.64
C ASN A 136 -10.70 -14.10 5.14
N ARG A 137 -11.02 -14.67 6.31
CA ARG A 137 -12.37 -14.57 6.90
C ARG A 137 -12.80 -13.15 7.25
N ILE A 138 -11.85 -12.29 7.63
CA ILE A 138 -12.11 -10.87 7.91
C ILE A 138 -12.32 -10.13 6.59
N VAL A 139 -11.44 -10.36 5.62
CA VAL A 139 -11.48 -9.71 4.30
C VAL A 139 -12.71 -10.12 3.50
N GLU A 140 -13.11 -11.40 3.49
CA GLU A 140 -14.31 -11.88 2.79
C GLU A 140 -15.59 -11.19 3.28
N LYS A 141 -15.65 -10.81 4.57
CA LYS A 141 -16.78 -10.06 5.11
C LYS A 141 -16.84 -8.62 4.60
N GLU A 142 -15.69 -8.05 4.25
CA GLU A 142 -15.54 -6.67 3.80
C GLU A 142 -15.39 -6.55 2.26
N ALA A 143 -15.19 -7.66 1.55
CA ALA A 143 -14.95 -7.74 0.10
C ALA A 143 -16.19 -7.49 -0.77
N TYR A 144 -17.20 -6.78 -0.26
CA TYR A 144 -18.42 -6.43 -0.99
C TYR A 144 -18.12 -5.60 -2.26
N MET A 145 -17.01 -4.86 -2.29
CA MET A 145 -16.67 -3.98 -3.41
C MET A 145 -15.79 -4.63 -4.50
N HIS A 146 -14.87 -5.54 -4.14
CA HIS A 146 -14.06 -6.34 -5.06
C HIS A 146 -13.34 -7.47 -4.30
N LYS A 147 -13.00 -8.57 -5.00
CA LYS A 147 -12.14 -9.64 -4.45
C LYS A 147 -10.79 -9.05 -4.04
N ILE A 148 -10.48 -9.09 -2.75
CA ILE A 148 -9.20 -8.70 -2.17
C ILE A 148 -8.45 -10.00 -1.84
N GLY A 149 -7.20 -10.10 -2.26
CA GLY A 149 -6.38 -11.27 -1.98
C GLY A 149 -4.91 -10.93 -2.10
N LEU A 150 -4.07 -11.59 -1.30
CA LEU A 150 -2.63 -11.30 -1.27
C LEU A 150 -1.97 -11.45 -2.66
N ASN A 151 -2.41 -12.41 -3.47
CA ASN A 151 -1.86 -12.67 -4.81
C ASN A 151 -2.72 -12.10 -5.95
N GLU A 152 -3.71 -11.26 -5.64
CA GLU A 152 -4.52 -10.62 -6.67
C GLU A 152 -3.80 -9.36 -7.16
N ALA A 153 -4.05 -8.99 -8.42
CA ALA A 153 -3.53 -7.75 -9.00
C ALA A 153 -4.13 -6.52 -8.30
N GLU A 154 -3.27 -5.54 -8.00
CA GLU A 154 -3.58 -4.37 -7.18
C GLU A 154 -3.31 -3.06 -7.95
N GLU A 155 -4.02 -2.00 -7.57
CA GLU A 155 -3.83 -0.66 -8.15
C GLU A 155 -2.49 -0.03 -7.71
N ASP A 156 -1.84 0.71 -8.61
CA ASP A 156 -0.56 1.38 -8.40
C ASP A 156 -0.63 2.56 -7.42
N GLY A 157 -1.83 3.13 -7.19
CA GLY A 157 -2.07 4.18 -6.19
C GLY A 157 -1.62 3.83 -4.76
N GLN A 158 -1.41 2.54 -4.46
CA GLN A 158 -0.84 2.09 -3.19
C GLN A 158 0.67 2.33 -3.06
N VAL A 159 1.39 2.53 -4.16
CA VAL A 159 2.81 2.94 -4.14
C VAL A 159 2.94 4.26 -3.37
N PHE A 160 2.05 5.22 -3.65
CA PHE A 160 2.02 6.50 -2.93
C PHE A 160 1.50 6.37 -1.50
N PHE A 161 0.72 5.33 -1.20
CA PHE A 161 0.27 5.04 0.16
C PHE A 161 1.45 4.69 1.08
N GLN A 162 2.45 3.95 0.57
CA GLN A 162 3.68 3.62 1.31
C GLN A 162 4.43 4.86 1.84
N ILE A 163 4.42 5.94 1.05
CA ILE A 163 5.07 7.21 1.42
C ILE A 163 4.13 8.20 2.11
N TRP A 164 2.93 7.76 2.49
CA TRP A 164 1.91 8.58 3.15
C TRP A 164 1.45 9.78 2.30
N SER A 165 1.34 9.59 0.98
CA SER A 165 1.02 10.65 0.02
C SER A 165 -0.08 10.23 -0.96
N SER A 166 -1.16 9.65 -0.44
CA SER A 166 -2.18 9.02 -1.29
C SER A 166 -3.61 9.28 -0.81
N PHE A 167 -4.54 9.31 -1.76
CA PHE A 167 -5.97 9.31 -1.51
C PHE A 167 -6.43 8.12 -0.64
N HIS A 168 -5.74 6.97 -0.74
CA HIS A 168 -6.08 5.76 0.02
C HIS A 168 -6.00 5.93 1.55
N LEU A 169 -5.32 6.98 2.04
CA LEU A 169 -5.34 7.34 3.46
C LEU A 169 -6.75 7.59 4.01
N LEU A 170 -7.71 7.99 3.16
CA LEU A 170 -9.09 8.22 3.57
C LEU A 170 -9.75 6.98 4.17
N ALA A 171 -9.36 5.77 3.72
CA ALA A 171 -9.92 4.51 4.20
C ALA A 171 -9.61 4.27 5.70
N PHE A 172 -8.43 4.67 6.16
CA PHE A 172 -8.00 4.52 7.56
C PHE A 172 -8.31 5.78 8.39
N PHE A 173 -8.17 6.94 7.76
CA PHE A 173 -8.31 8.25 8.37
C PHE A 173 -9.36 9.05 7.59
N PRO A 174 -10.66 8.95 7.95
CA PRO A 174 -11.75 9.57 7.23
C PRO A 174 -11.82 11.08 7.54
N PHE A 175 -10.79 11.80 7.11
CA PHE A 175 -10.61 13.25 7.22
C PHE A 175 -10.56 13.86 5.82
N PRO A 176 -11.72 14.09 5.16
CA PRO A 176 -11.77 14.61 3.79
C PRO A 176 -10.97 15.90 3.62
N LYS A 177 -10.93 16.77 4.64
CA LYS A 177 -10.15 18.03 4.62
C LYS A 177 -8.64 17.82 4.40
N LEU A 178 -8.09 16.65 4.74
CA LEU A 178 -6.66 16.35 4.57
C LEU A 178 -6.36 15.69 3.23
N ILE A 179 -7.31 14.92 2.70
CA ILE A 179 -7.07 13.97 1.60
C ILE A 179 -7.74 14.41 0.29
N LYS A 180 -8.68 15.36 0.31
CA LYS A 180 -9.41 15.82 -0.88
C LYS A 180 -8.49 16.29 -2.01
N GLU A 181 -7.39 16.97 -1.68
CA GLU A 181 -6.40 17.46 -2.66
C GLU A 181 -5.78 16.30 -3.46
N TYR A 182 -5.62 15.12 -2.84
CA TYR A 182 -5.05 13.92 -3.48
C TYR A 182 -6.01 13.24 -4.47
N ILE A 183 -7.28 13.67 -4.54
CA ILE A 183 -8.20 13.24 -5.61
C ILE A 183 -7.83 13.92 -6.94
N TYR A 184 -7.37 15.16 -6.85
CA TYR A 184 -6.96 15.98 -8.00
C TYR A 184 -5.44 16.18 -7.95
N TYR A 185 -4.71 15.06 -7.88
CA TYR A 185 -3.27 15.06 -7.60
C TYR A 185 -2.48 15.95 -8.58
N ASP A 186 -2.81 15.88 -9.86
CA ASP A 186 -2.10 16.65 -10.89
C ASP A 186 -2.34 18.16 -10.79
N ASP A 187 -3.53 18.57 -10.33
CA ASP A 187 -3.95 19.97 -10.31
C ASP A 187 -3.76 20.66 -8.95
N GLN A 188 -4.03 19.96 -7.85
CA GLN A 188 -4.16 20.54 -6.50
C GLN A 188 -2.94 20.29 -5.60
N ILE A 189 -2.11 19.30 -5.92
CA ILE A 189 -0.90 19.03 -5.15
C ILE A 189 0.23 19.95 -5.63
N PRO A 190 0.91 20.69 -4.74
CA PRO A 190 2.04 21.53 -5.12
C PRO A 190 3.19 20.76 -5.75
N GLU A 191 3.92 21.37 -6.68
CA GLU A 191 5.00 20.71 -7.42
C GLU A 191 6.10 20.16 -6.50
N GLU A 192 6.46 20.88 -5.43
CA GLU A 192 7.41 20.40 -4.41
C GLU A 192 7.01 19.04 -3.80
N VAL A 193 5.70 18.80 -3.65
CA VAL A 193 5.18 17.54 -3.12
C VAL A 193 5.28 16.45 -4.18
N LYS A 194 5.01 16.77 -5.45
CA LYS A 194 5.16 15.82 -6.57
C LYS A 194 6.62 15.42 -6.78
N GLU A 195 7.55 16.37 -6.76
CA GLU A 195 8.99 16.13 -6.85
C GLU A 195 9.50 15.24 -5.72
N ARG A 196 8.95 15.37 -4.51
CA ARG A 196 9.28 14.49 -3.38
C ARG A 196 8.75 13.06 -3.58
N ASP A 197 7.58 12.95 -4.19
CA ASP A 197 6.89 11.68 -4.39
C ASP A 197 7.53 10.86 -5.51
N MET A 198 8.24 11.51 -6.44
CA MET A 198 9.18 10.92 -7.39
C MET A 198 10.47 10.46 -6.69
#